data_AF-A0A2X2UT17-F1
#
_entry.id   AF-A0A2X2UT17-F1
#
_cell.length_a   1.000
_cell.length_b   1.000
_cell.length_c   1.000
_cell.angle_alpha   90.00
_cell.angle_beta   90.00
_cell.angle_gamma   90.00
#
_symmetry.space_group_name_H-M   'P 1'
#
loop_
_entity.id
_entity.type
_entity.pdbx_description
1 polymer ?
#
loop_
_entity_poly.entity_id
_entity_poly.type
_entity_poly.pdbx_seq_one_letter_code
_entity_poly.pdbx_strand_id
1 'polypeptide(L)'
;MNEHNITNESLALSMMLVVVAILISHKEKLALEKDILWSVARAVIQLVIVGYVLKYIFGVNHAILTLLMVLFICFNAAYNAQKRSKYIDKAFTSSFIAITTGAGLTLAVLVLSGSIEFTPMQVIPISGMIAGNAMVAVGLCYNNLGQRFSSEQQQIQEKLQSGRNAENGVCGAYSRQYSRVADPDH
;
A
#
# COMPACT_ATOMS: atom_id res chain seq x y z
N MET A 1 -4.29 -50.40 10.02
CA MET A 1 -3.72 -49.31 9.20
C MET A 1 -4.47 -48.06 9.61
N ASN A 2 -3.87 -47.23 10.46
CA ASN A 2 -4.52 -46.04 11.00
C ASN A 2 -4.41 -44.92 9.96
N GLU A 3 -5.54 -44.45 9.46
CA GLU A 3 -5.59 -43.31 8.55
C GLU A 3 -5.16 -42.04 9.31
N HIS A 4 -4.08 -41.41 8.84
CA HIS A 4 -3.61 -40.14 9.37
C HIS A 4 -4.52 -39.01 8.90
N ASN A 5 -5.35 -38.56 9.84
CA ASN A 5 -6.39 -37.52 9.77
C ASN A 5 -5.81 -36.09 9.70
N ILE A 6 -4.88 -35.81 8.78
CA ILE A 6 -4.13 -34.54 8.74
C ILE A 6 -4.86 -33.40 8.03
N THR A 7 -5.95 -33.68 7.29
CA THR A 7 -6.63 -32.63 6.53
C THR A 7 -7.79 -31.98 7.30
N ASN A 8 -8.53 -32.74 8.11
CA ASN A 8 -9.73 -32.23 8.79
C ASN A 8 -9.41 -31.40 10.03
N GLU A 9 -8.42 -31.80 10.83
CA GLU A 9 -7.98 -31.04 12.01
C GLU A 9 -7.34 -29.70 11.61
N SER A 10 -6.52 -29.69 10.55
CA SER A 10 -5.91 -28.47 10.01
C SER A 10 -6.97 -27.52 9.42
N LEU A 11 -8.00 -28.08 8.77
CA LEU A 11 -9.13 -27.32 8.26
C LEU A 11 -10.01 -26.76 9.39
N ALA A 12 -10.22 -27.54 10.45
CA ALA A 12 -10.96 -27.10 11.63
C ALA A 12 -10.22 -25.97 12.39
N LEU A 13 -8.91 -26.10 12.58
CA LEU A 13 -8.07 -25.08 13.22
C LEU A 13 -8.02 -23.78 12.41
N SER A 14 -7.89 -23.87 11.08
CA SER A 14 -7.92 -22.69 10.21
C SER A 14 -9.29 -22.02 10.19
N MET A 15 -10.39 -22.79 10.12
CA MET A 15 -11.76 -22.26 10.25
C MET A 15 -12.01 -21.61 11.61
N MET A 16 -11.48 -22.18 12.69
CA MET A 16 -11.60 -21.62 14.04
C MET A 16 -10.89 -20.25 14.15
N LEU A 17 -9.69 -20.12 13.60
CA LEU A 17 -8.95 -18.86 13.53
C LEU A 17 -9.72 -17.79 12.74
N VAL A 18 -10.33 -18.18 11.62
CA VAL A 18 -11.17 -17.29 10.80
C VAL A 18 -12.40 -16.80 11.57
N VAL A 19 -13.08 -17.69 12.30
CA VAL A 19 -14.25 -17.32 13.13
C VAL A 19 -13.87 -16.36 14.25
N VAL A 20 -12.72 -16.58 14.91
CA VAL A 20 -12.22 -15.68 15.96
C VAL A 20 -11.90 -14.29 15.38
N ALA A 21 -11.28 -14.21 14.20
CA ALA A 21 -11.00 -12.95 13.53
C ALA A 21 -12.29 -12.19 13.16
N ILE A 22 -13.32 -12.90 12.68
CA ILE A 22 -14.64 -12.33 12.36
C ILE A 22 -15.34 -11.82 13.62
N LEU A 23 -15.30 -12.56 14.75
CA LEU A 23 -15.91 -12.13 16.01
C LEU A 23 -15.26 -10.87 16.59
N ILE A 24 -13.94 -10.74 16.47
CA ILE A 24 -13.20 -9.52 16.86
C ILE A 24 -13.60 -8.36 15.94
N SER A 25 -13.65 -8.60 14.63
CA SER A 25 -14.03 -7.59 13.64
C SER A 25 -15.48 -7.10 13.81
N HIS A 26 -16.40 -7.98 14.19
CA HIS A 26 -17.80 -7.62 14.43
C HIS A 26 -18.01 -6.80 15.71
N LYS A 27 -17.11 -6.95 16.70
CA LYS A 27 -17.16 -6.19 17.95
C LYS A 27 -16.78 -4.72 17.77
N GLU A 28 -16.10 -4.37 16.69
CA GLU A 28 -15.65 -3.00 16.43
C GLU A 28 -16.74 -2.05 15.89
N LYS A 29 -18.01 -2.50 15.80
CA LYS A 29 -19.24 -1.72 15.49
C LYS A 29 -19.02 -0.21 15.31
N LEU A 30 -18.52 0.15 14.14
CA LEU A 30 -18.21 1.52 13.79
C LEU A 30 -19.41 2.06 13.01
N ALA A 31 -19.85 3.28 13.34
CA ALA A 31 -20.91 4.04 12.66
C ALA A 31 -20.52 4.47 11.22
N LEU A 32 -19.84 3.57 10.49
CA LEU A 32 -19.24 3.70 9.16
C LEU A 32 -19.85 2.69 8.17
N GLU A 33 -20.93 2.01 8.54
CA GLU A 33 -21.56 0.98 7.70
C GLU A 33 -21.87 1.49 6.29
N LYS A 34 -22.32 2.75 6.17
CA LYS A 34 -22.59 3.40 4.88
C LYS A 34 -21.31 3.70 4.08
N ASP A 35 -20.24 4.16 4.73
CA ASP A 35 -18.98 4.49 4.06
C ASP A 35 -18.25 3.23 3.59
N ILE A 36 -18.32 2.16 4.39
CA ILE A 36 -17.81 0.84 4.02
C ILE A 36 -18.63 0.27 2.87
N LEU A 37 -19.96 0.31 2.96
CA LEU A 37 -20.84 -0.19 1.89
C LEU A 37 -20.59 0.54 0.57
N TRP A 38 -20.42 1.87 0.60
CA TRP A 38 -20.12 2.66 -0.59
C TRP A 38 -18.72 2.36 -1.15
N SER A 39 -17.72 2.19 -0.28
CA SER A 39 -16.36 1.80 -0.66
C SER A 39 -16.33 0.43 -1.33
N VAL A 40 -17.01 -0.56 -0.74
CA VAL A 40 -17.11 -1.92 -1.29
C VAL A 40 -17.88 -1.92 -2.61
N ALA A 41 -19.02 -1.23 -2.69
CA ALA A 41 -19.78 -1.14 -3.93
C ALA A 41 -18.95 -0.54 -5.07
N ARG A 42 -18.23 0.56 -4.80
CA ARG A 42 -17.30 1.17 -5.77
C ARG A 42 -16.18 0.20 -6.18
N ALA A 43 -15.60 -0.54 -5.23
CA ALA A 43 -14.54 -1.52 -5.51
C ALA A 43 -15.03 -2.69 -6.37
N VAL A 44 -16.24 -3.20 -6.10
CA VAL A 44 -16.87 -4.25 -6.93
C VAL A 44 -17.12 -3.75 -8.35
N ILE A 45 -17.72 -2.56 -8.50
CA ILE A 45 -17.95 -1.94 -9.82
C ILE A 45 -16.61 -1.77 -10.57
N GLN A 46 -15.58 -1.27 -9.88
CA GLN A 46 -14.25 -1.13 -10.45
C GLN A 46 -13.68 -2.48 -10.91
N LEU A 47 -13.77 -3.53 -10.09
CA LEU A 47 -13.24 -4.85 -10.41
C LEU A 47 -13.97 -5.48 -11.61
N VAL A 48 -15.29 -5.31 -11.69
CA VAL A 48 -16.09 -5.76 -12.86
C VAL A 48 -15.63 -5.04 -14.13
N ILE A 49 -15.52 -3.71 -14.10
CA ILE A 49 -15.08 -2.92 -15.26
C ILE A 49 -13.67 -3.34 -15.69
N VAL A 50 -12.74 -3.45 -14.75
CA VAL A 50 -11.36 -3.88 -15.01
C VAL A 50 -11.35 -5.30 -15.59
N GLY A 51 -12.15 -6.22 -15.06
CA GLY A 51 -12.30 -7.58 -15.59
C GLY A 51 -12.75 -7.62 -17.05
N TYR A 52 -13.73 -6.79 -17.43
CA TYR A 52 -14.16 -6.66 -18.83
C TYR A 52 -13.06 -6.12 -19.74
N VAL A 53 -12.33 -5.10 -19.28
CA VAL A 53 -11.20 -4.50 -20.01
C VAL A 53 -10.08 -5.53 -20.22
N LEU A 54 -9.75 -6.32 -19.19
CA LEU A 54 -8.75 -7.39 -19.28
C LEU A 54 -9.15 -8.47 -20.29
N LYS A 55 -10.44 -8.88 -20.33
CA LYS A 55 -10.93 -9.86 -21.31
C LYS A 55 -10.67 -9.41 -22.75
N TYR A 56 -10.84 -8.12 -23.04
CA TYR A 56 -10.55 -7.57 -24.37
C TYR A 56 -9.04 -7.53 -24.67
N ILE A 57 -8.24 -7.10 -23.69
CA ILE A 57 -6.79 -6.96 -23.86
C ILE A 57 -6.08 -8.31 -24.03
N PHE A 58 -6.54 -9.35 -23.32
CA PHE A 58 -5.99 -10.69 -23.47
C PHE A 58 -6.21 -11.28 -24.88
N GLY A 59 -7.22 -10.81 -25.63
CA GLY A 59 -7.44 -11.24 -27.02
C GLY A 59 -6.49 -10.60 -28.04
N VAL A 60 -5.87 -9.46 -27.69
CA VAL A 60 -5.06 -8.64 -28.63
C VAL A 60 -3.56 -8.94 -28.52
N ASN A 61 -3.08 -9.53 -27.42
CA ASN A 61 -1.69 -10.01 -27.24
C ASN A 61 -0.60 -9.05 -27.73
N HIS A 62 -0.74 -7.75 -27.46
CA HIS A 62 0.28 -6.74 -27.80
C HIS A 62 1.05 -6.25 -26.56
N ALA A 63 2.38 -6.33 -26.63
CA ALA A 63 3.30 -5.89 -25.57
C ALA A 63 3.08 -4.43 -25.13
N ILE A 64 2.77 -3.54 -26.08
CA ILE A 64 2.52 -2.12 -25.81
C ILE A 64 1.25 -1.93 -24.98
N LEU A 65 0.19 -2.71 -25.24
CA LEU A 65 -1.05 -2.66 -24.45
C LEU A 65 -0.82 -3.15 -23.01
N THR A 66 0.00 -4.20 -22.83
CA THR A 66 0.40 -4.67 -21.51
C THR A 66 1.15 -3.59 -20.74
N LEU A 67 2.13 -2.94 -21.37
CA LEU A 67 2.89 -1.86 -20.73
C LEU A 67 1.98 -0.68 -20.33
N LEU A 68 1.07 -0.29 -21.23
CA LEU A 68 0.10 0.77 -20.96
C LEU A 68 -0.80 0.42 -19.76
N MET A 69 -1.24 -0.83 -19.66
CA MET A 69 -2.00 -1.32 -18.50
C MET A 69 -1.20 -1.28 -17.20
N VAL A 70 0.04 -1.75 -17.21
CA VAL A 70 0.93 -1.67 -16.04
C VAL A 70 1.10 -0.21 -15.60
N LEU A 71 1.26 0.71 -16.54
CA LEU A 71 1.39 2.13 -16.27
C LEU A 71 0.09 2.73 -15.72
N PHE A 72 -1.06 2.32 -16.25
CA PHE A 72 -2.38 2.69 -15.74
C PHE A 72 -2.62 2.18 -14.30
N ILE A 73 -2.17 0.96 -14.00
CA ILE A 73 -2.19 0.39 -12.64
C ILE A 73 -1.31 1.23 -11.71
N CYS A 74 -0.07 1.52 -12.11
CA CYS A 74 0.85 2.34 -11.31
C CYS A 74 0.32 3.76 -11.09
N PHE A 75 -0.32 4.36 -12.10
CA PHE A 75 -0.98 5.65 -12.00
C PHE A 75 -2.13 5.62 -10.99
N ASN A 76 -3.03 4.64 -11.10
CA ASN A 76 -4.12 4.45 -10.13
C ASN A 76 -3.56 4.19 -8.72
N ALA A 77 -2.49 3.42 -8.60
CA ALA A 77 -1.83 3.16 -7.35
C ALA A 77 -1.30 4.43 -6.70
N ALA A 78 -0.54 5.24 -7.44
CA ALA A 78 -0.03 6.52 -6.97
C ALA A 78 -1.15 7.51 -6.60
N TYR A 79 -2.22 7.56 -7.38
CA TYR A 79 -3.37 8.42 -7.11
C TYR A 79 -4.11 8.01 -5.82
N ASN A 80 -4.29 6.71 -5.58
CA ASN A 80 -4.89 6.23 -4.34
C ASN A 80 -3.95 6.40 -3.14
N ALA A 81 -2.64 6.21 -3.32
CA ALA A 81 -1.64 6.48 -2.28
C ALA A 81 -1.62 7.97 -1.88
N GLN A 82 -1.73 8.89 -2.85
CA GLN A 82 -1.80 10.33 -2.58
C GLN A 82 -2.99 10.69 -1.70
N LYS A 83 -4.19 10.13 -1.95
CA LYS A 83 -5.38 10.43 -1.14
C LYS A 83 -5.23 10.09 0.34
N ARG A 84 -4.27 9.22 0.67
CA ARG A 84 -3.92 8.83 2.03
C ARG A 84 -2.97 9.83 2.71
N SER A 85 -2.34 10.72 1.95
CA SER A 85 -1.52 11.83 2.45
C SER A 85 -2.36 13.11 2.54
N LYS A 86 -2.62 13.57 3.77
CA LYS A 86 -3.25 14.89 4.00
C LYS A 86 -2.24 16.04 4.09
N TYR A 87 -0.93 15.75 4.12
CA TYR A 87 0.08 16.70 4.62
C TYR A 87 1.26 16.96 3.66
N ILE A 88 1.38 16.26 2.52
CA ILE A 88 2.55 16.37 1.63
C ILE A 88 2.13 16.89 0.25
N ASP A 89 2.56 18.11 -0.07
CA ASP A 89 2.50 18.64 -1.42
C ASP A 89 3.35 17.78 -2.37
N LYS A 90 2.80 17.46 -3.56
CA LYS A 90 3.40 16.55 -4.58
C LYS A 90 3.52 15.07 -4.17
N ALA A 91 2.73 14.59 -3.21
CA ALA A 91 2.67 13.17 -2.86
C ALA A 91 2.38 12.23 -4.05
N PHE A 92 1.64 12.70 -5.07
CA PHE A 92 1.40 11.92 -6.29
C PHE A 92 2.68 11.62 -7.06
N THR A 93 3.49 12.63 -7.40
CA THR A 93 4.69 12.44 -8.23
C THR A 93 5.71 11.57 -7.52
N SER A 94 5.90 11.79 -6.21
CA SER A 94 6.78 10.96 -5.39
C SER A 94 6.30 9.50 -5.33
N SER A 95 5.01 9.28 -5.08
CA SER A 95 4.41 7.93 -5.10
C SER A 95 4.51 7.26 -6.46
N PHE A 96 4.25 8.00 -7.54
CA PHE A 96 4.27 7.47 -8.89
C PHE A 96 5.67 7.00 -9.27
N ILE A 97 6.70 7.80 -8.99
CA ILE A 97 8.09 7.41 -9.25
C ILE A 97 8.46 6.22 -8.38
N ALA A 98 8.14 6.22 -7.08
CA ALA A 98 8.47 5.12 -6.19
C ALA A 98 7.80 3.79 -6.61
N ILE A 99 6.49 3.82 -6.86
CA ILE A 99 5.71 2.63 -7.26
C ILE A 99 6.13 2.15 -8.64
N THR A 100 6.26 3.04 -9.62
CA THR A 100 6.65 2.66 -10.99
C THR A 100 8.07 2.11 -11.04
N THR A 101 9.01 2.72 -10.30
CA THR A 101 10.39 2.23 -10.26
C THR A 101 10.46 0.90 -9.53
N GLY A 102 9.77 0.74 -8.40
CA GLY A 102 9.71 -0.53 -7.67
C GLY A 102 9.06 -1.64 -8.50
N ALA A 103 7.86 -1.40 -9.03
CA ALA A 103 7.16 -2.36 -9.86
C ALA A 103 7.92 -2.68 -11.15
N GLY A 104 8.47 -1.67 -11.82
CA GLY A 104 9.26 -1.83 -13.03
C GLY A 104 10.53 -2.64 -12.80
N LEU A 105 11.27 -2.35 -11.72
CA LEU A 105 12.46 -3.11 -11.36
C LEU A 105 12.13 -4.57 -11.01
N THR A 106 11.10 -4.80 -10.20
CA THR A 106 10.67 -6.17 -9.84
C THR A 106 10.22 -6.96 -11.07
N LEU A 107 9.41 -6.35 -11.95
CA LEU A 107 8.99 -6.99 -13.20
C LEU A 107 10.18 -7.26 -14.13
N ALA A 108 11.11 -6.31 -14.26
CA ALA A 108 12.31 -6.49 -15.08
C ALA A 108 13.13 -7.68 -14.57
N VAL A 109 13.36 -7.77 -13.26
CA VAL A 109 14.07 -8.91 -12.64
C VAL A 109 13.33 -10.23 -12.90
N LEU A 110 12.01 -10.26 -12.72
CA LEU A 110 11.21 -11.47 -12.93
C LEU A 110 11.23 -11.98 -14.37
N VAL A 111 11.15 -11.06 -15.34
CA VAL A 111 11.19 -11.39 -16.77
C VAL A 111 12.60 -11.80 -17.20
N LEU A 112 13.63 -11.06 -16.79
CA LEU A 112 15.03 -11.37 -17.13
C LEU A 112 15.51 -12.67 -16.47
N SER A 113 15.00 -12.99 -15.28
CA SER A 113 15.25 -14.26 -14.61
C SER A 113 14.55 -15.45 -15.28
N GLY A 114 13.66 -15.22 -16.26
CA GLY A 114 12.84 -16.28 -16.88
C GLY A 114 11.79 -16.87 -15.94
N SER A 115 11.50 -16.22 -14.80
CA SER A 115 10.50 -16.71 -13.84
C SER A 115 9.08 -16.53 -14.36
N ILE A 116 8.84 -15.51 -15.21
CA ILE A 116 7.54 -15.14 -15.78
C ILE A 116 7.75 -14.79 -17.24
N GLU A 117 6.86 -15.27 -18.11
CA GLU A 117 6.84 -14.85 -19.51
C GLU A 117 6.19 -13.47 -19.64
N PHE A 118 6.66 -12.65 -20.58
CA PHE A 118 6.10 -11.32 -20.85
C PHE A 118 4.75 -11.42 -21.59
N THR A 119 3.79 -12.08 -20.97
CA THR A 119 2.41 -12.25 -21.46
C THR A 119 1.46 -11.40 -20.62
N PRO A 120 0.43 -10.78 -21.23
CA PRO A 120 -0.52 -9.93 -20.51
C PRO A 120 -1.18 -10.64 -19.31
N MET A 121 -1.44 -11.94 -19.44
CA MET A 121 -2.11 -12.75 -18.43
C MET A 121 -1.29 -12.93 -17.14
N GLN A 122 0.04 -12.92 -17.22
CA GLN A 122 0.93 -13.01 -16.04
C GLN A 122 1.36 -11.63 -15.56
N VAL A 123 1.81 -10.76 -16.49
CA VAL A 123 2.37 -9.45 -16.15
C VAL A 123 1.34 -8.54 -15.48
N ILE A 124 0.09 -8.50 -15.97
CA ILE A 124 -0.93 -7.57 -15.46
C ILE A 124 -1.29 -7.89 -13.99
N PRO A 125 -1.68 -9.14 -13.62
CA PRO A 125 -1.95 -9.47 -12.22
C PRO A 125 -0.75 -9.26 -11.30
N ILE A 126 0.45 -9.66 -11.73
CA ILE A 126 1.66 -9.56 -10.91
C ILE A 126 2.05 -8.10 -10.68
N SER A 127 1.99 -7.28 -11.74
CA SER A 127 2.17 -5.83 -11.61
C SER A 127 1.14 -5.20 -10.68
N GLY A 128 -0.12 -5.65 -10.74
CA GLY A 128 -1.21 -5.24 -9.85
C GLY A 128 -0.90 -5.53 -8.38
N MET A 129 -0.43 -6.74 -8.08
CA MET A 129 -0.04 -7.12 -6.72
C MET A 129 1.15 -6.29 -6.21
N ILE A 130 2.19 -6.11 -7.04
CA ILE A 130 3.37 -5.33 -6.65
C ILE A 130 3.00 -3.86 -6.42
N ALA A 131 2.29 -3.24 -7.36
CA ALA A 131 1.85 -1.85 -7.25
C ALA A 131 0.86 -1.64 -6.09
N GLY A 132 -0.02 -2.61 -5.83
CA GLY A 132 -0.94 -2.60 -4.70
C GLY A 132 -0.21 -2.63 -3.35
N ASN A 133 0.77 -3.52 -3.20
CA ASN A 133 1.59 -3.58 -1.99
C ASN A 133 2.40 -2.29 -1.80
N ALA A 134 3.01 -1.78 -2.87
CA ALA A 134 3.73 -0.52 -2.84
C ALA A 134 2.83 0.68 -2.47
N MET A 135 1.60 0.74 -3.01
CA MET A 135 0.60 1.75 -2.64
C MET A 135 0.31 1.74 -1.14
N VAL A 136 0.08 0.56 -0.57
CA VAL A 136 -0.22 0.42 0.87
C VAL A 136 0.97 0.86 1.72
N ALA A 137 2.19 0.44 1.36
CA ALA A 137 3.42 0.82 2.06
C ALA A 137 3.67 2.33 2.02
N VAL A 138 3.58 2.95 0.84
CA VAL A 138 3.74 4.41 0.68
C VAL A 138 2.66 5.16 1.44
N GLY A 139 1.40 4.71 1.37
CA GLY A 139 0.30 5.33 2.09
C GLY A 139 0.46 5.27 3.62
N LEU A 140 0.98 4.16 4.16
CA LEU A 140 1.34 4.05 5.57
C LEU A 140 2.51 4.96 5.93
N CYS A 141 3.54 5.04 5.09
CA CYS A 141 4.68 5.93 5.28
C CYS A 141 4.22 7.40 5.37
N TYR A 142 3.38 7.85 4.45
CA TYR A 142 2.82 9.20 4.48
C TYR A 142 1.96 9.48 5.71
N ASN A 143 1.14 8.52 6.14
CA ASN A 143 0.33 8.70 7.34
C ASN A 143 1.23 8.83 8.58
N ASN A 144 2.25 7.99 8.71
CA ASN A 144 3.22 8.05 9.81
C ASN A 144 4.01 9.36 9.80
N LEU A 145 4.52 9.78 8.64
CA LEU A 145 5.23 11.05 8.49
C LEU A 145 4.34 12.24 8.85
N GLY A 146 3.10 12.28 8.32
CA GLY A 146 2.14 13.33 8.62
C GLY A 146 1.82 13.43 10.12
N GLN A 147 1.61 12.29 10.78
CA GLN A 147 1.39 12.24 12.24
C GLN A 147 2.59 12.78 13.02
N ARG A 148 3.82 12.37 12.65
CA ARG A 148 5.06 12.84 13.28
C ARG A 148 5.26 14.34 13.11
N PHE A 149 5.03 14.86 11.89
CA PHE A 149 5.14 16.29 11.63
C PHE A 149 4.09 17.10 12.39
N SER A 150 2.86 16.59 12.47
CA SER A 150 1.80 17.26 13.24
C SER A 150 2.08 17.27 14.74
N SER A 151 2.68 16.22 15.31
CA SER A 151 3.00 16.16 16.74
C SER A 151 4.21 17.02 17.11
N GLU A 152 5.20 17.12 16.22
CA GLU A 152 6.45 17.87 16.46
C GLU A 152 6.40 19.32 15.93
N GLN A 153 5.27 19.73 15.33
CA GLN A 153 5.15 21.03 14.65
C GLN A 153 5.43 22.22 15.56
N GLN A 154 4.94 22.18 16.81
CA GLN A 154 5.16 23.24 17.79
C GLN A 154 6.65 23.40 18.14
N GLN A 155 7.36 22.28 18.33
CA GLN A 155 8.80 22.28 18.64
C GLN A 155 9.64 22.76 17.45
N ILE A 156 9.22 22.45 16.22
CA ILE A 156 9.86 22.97 15.01
C ILE A 156 9.67 24.49 14.93
N GLN A 157 8.46 24.99 15.20
CA GLN A 157 8.18 26.44 15.19
C GLN A 157 8.96 27.19 16.27
N GLU A 158 9.09 26.65 17.48
CA GLU A 158 9.91 27.24 18.55
C GLU A 158 11.38 27.38 18.12
N LYS A 159 11.95 26.36 17.47
CA LYS A 159 13.35 26.41 16.98
C LYS A 159 13.52 27.37 15.80
N LEU A 160 12.51 27.49 14.93
CA LEU A 160 12.50 28.45 13.83
C LEU A 160 12.44 29.90 14.36
N GLN A 161 11.62 30.17 15.37
CA GLN A 161 11.52 31.48 16.02
C GLN A 161 12.82 31.88 16.73
N SER A 162 13.60 30.91 17.21
CA SER A 162 14.96 31.11 17.75
C SER A 162 16.00 31.49 16.67
N GLY A 163 15.62 31.69 15.41
CA GLY A 163 16.51 32.10 14.32
C GLY A 163 17.27 30.94 13.64
N ARG A 164 16.91 29.68 13.91
CA ARG A 164 17.51 28.52 13.24
C ARG A 164 16.82 28.28 11.89
N ASN A 165 17.59 27.86 10.88
CA ASN A 165 17.03 27.47 9.59
C ASN A 165 16.17 26.20 9.70
N ALA A 166 15.28 25.97 8.72
CA ALA A 166 14.31 24.87 8.75
C ALA A 166 14.96 23.48 8.86
N GLU A 167 16.10 23.27 8.21
CA GLU A 167 16.86 22.03 8.28
C GLU A 167 17.36 21.73 9.70
N ASN A 168 17.95 22.72 10.38
CA ASN A 168 18.45 22.57 11.75
C ASN A 168 17.32 22.50 12.78
N GLY A 169 16.14 23.04 12.47
CA GLY A 169 14.93 22.90 13.28
C GLY A 169 14.41 21.47 13.28
N VAL A 170 14.28 20.86 12.10
CA VAL A 170 13.81 19.49 11.92
C VAL A 170 14.83 18.48 12.46
N CYS A 171 16.10 18.62 12.10
CA CYS A 171 17.18 17.72 12.56
C CYS A 171 17.31 17.74 14.10
N GLY A 172 17.21 18.93 14.70
CA GLY A 172 17.25 19.07 16.16
C GLY A 172 16.01 18.56 16.89
N ALA A 173 14.84 18.47 16.24
CA ALA A 173 13.65 17.85 16.84
C ALA A 173 13.80 16.32 16.83
N TYR A 174 14.28 15.78 15.71
CA TYR A 174 14.54 14.34 15.56
C TYR A 174 15.62 13.81 16.49
N SER A 175 16.75 14.51 16.65
CA SER A 175 17.85 14.05 17.51
C SER A 175 17.42 13.90 18.97
N ARG A 176 16.61 14.83 19.49
CA ARG A 176 16.13 14.81 20.87
C ARG A 176 15.05 13.74 21.10
N GLN A 177 14.26 13.42 20.09
CA GLN A 177 13.29 12.32 20.16
C GLN A 177 13.97 10.96 20.09
N TYR A 178 15.05 10.83 19.32
CA TYR A 178 15.90 9.65 19.33
C TYR A 178 16.59 9.45 20.69
N SER A 179 17.09 10.53 21.31
CA SER A 179 17.66 10.47 22.66
C SER A 179 16.65 10.01 23.73
N ARG A 180 15.38 10.44 23.63
CA ARG A 180 14.29 10.00 24.55
C ARG A 180 13.85 8.55 24.36
N VAL A 181 14.15 7.93 23.21
CA VAL A 181 13.83 6.52 22.93
C VAL A 181 15.04 5.63 23.21
N ALA A 182 16.26 6.16 23.05
CA ALA A 182 17.51 5.47 23.33
C ALA A 182 17.85 5.41 24.82
N ASP A 183 17.24 6.27 25.65
CA ASP A 183 17.33 6.24 27.11
C ASP A 183 15.91 6.24 27.72
N PRO A 184 15.32 5.05 27.95
CA PRO A 184 13.99 4.93 28.54
C PRO A 184 13.96 5.09 30.07
N ASP A 185 15.10 5.29 30.75
CA ASP A 185 15.23 5.20 32.22
C ASP A 185 15.61 6.55 32.92
N HIS A 186 15.18 7.69 32.38
CA HIS A 186 15.21 8.99 33.07
C HIS A 186 13.83 9.62 33.23
#